data_AF-A0A183H5Q7-F1
#
_entry.id   AF-A0A183H5Q7-F1
#
_cell.length_a   1.000
_cell.length_b   1.000
_cell.length_c   1.000
_cell.angle_alpha   90.00
_cell.angle_beta   90.00
_cell.angle_gamma   90.00
#
_symmetry.space_group_name_H-M   'P 1'
#
loop_
_entity.id
_entity.type
_entity.pdbx_description
1 polymer ?
#
loop_
_entity_poly.entity_id
_entity_poly.type
_entity_poly.pdbx_seq_one_letter_code
_entity_poly.pdbx_strand_id
1 'polypeptide(L)'
;MREQDLEAEVHCLKSQRDRLSKINVLNTAFHIWKQGSFGTINGFRLGQLPHSQVEWSEINAAWGQVALLINTLADCLEIQFSLYRIIPVGSHSFVQCLDTGVELPLFGSGGFKPFGQKKFDEGICAFMECFCQLQKHIECAQFRFPHRMYREYIEDNKMEYSVKMQFNAEERWTKAMKCLLINFRWAISYVVHSKILRTEAVFS
;
A
#
# COMPACT_ATOMS: atom_id res chain seq x y z
N MET A 1 17.77 4.26 46.20
CA MET A 1 18.44 3.28 45.33
C MET A 1 17.42 2.30 44.75
N ARG A 2 16.82 1.37 45.51
CA ARG A 2 15.78 0.45 45.00
C ARG A 2 14.55 1.11 44.36
N GLU A 3 14.10 2.24 44.87
CA GLU A 3 12.91 2.94 44.37
C GLU A 3 13.13 3.60 43.00
N GLN A 4 14.33 4.13 42.75
CA GLN A 4 14.73 4.72 41.47
C GLN A 4 14.92 3.65 40.38
N ASP A 5 15.41 2.46 40.74
CA ASP A 5 15.53 1.34 39.80
C ASP A 5 14.15 0.83 39.34
N LEU A 6 13.17 0.78 40.25
CA LEU A 6 11.78 0.41 39.96
C LEU A 6 11.09 1.44 39.05
N GLU A 7 11.32 2.73 39.26
CA GLU A 7 10.78 3.79 38.40
C GLU A 7 11.38 3.73 36.98
N ALA A 8 12.68 3.47 36.87
CA ALA A 8 13.36 3.28 35.58
C ALA A 8 12.84 2.04 34.84
N GLU A 9 12.58 0.94 35.56
CA GLU A 9 12.01 -0.29 34.99
C GLU A 9 10.56 -0.08 34.52
N VAL A 10 9.72 0.58 35.33
CA VAL A 10 8.35 0.94 34.95
C VAL A 10 8.33 1.88 33.74
N HIS A 11 9.26 2.83 33.66
CA HIS A 11 9.40 3.74 32.53
C HIS A 11 9.83 3.01 31.25
N CYS A 12 10.78 2.09 31.35
CA CYS A 12 11.21 1.23 30.24
C CYS A 12 10.06 0.37 29.72
N LEU A 13 9.33 -0.30 30.62
CA LEU A 13 8.19 -1.15 30.27
C LEU A 13 7.04 -0.36 29.64
N LYS A 14 6.73 0.85 30.14
CA LYS A 14 5.73 1.74 29.52
C LYS A 14 6.16 2.17 28.12
N SER A 15 7.44 2.54 27.94
CA SER A 15 7.99 2.86 26.62
C SER A 15 7.92 1.67 25.66
N GLN A 16 8.23 0.45 26.12
CA GLN A 16 8.10 -0.76 25.30
C GLN A 16 6.65 -1.05 24.93
N ARG A 17 5.71 -0.91 25.86
CA ARG A 17 4.28 -1.08 25.61
C ARG A 17 3.74 -0.05 24.61
N ASP A 18 4.14 1.21 24.73
CA ASP A 18 3.70 2.28 23.85
C ASP A 18 4.33 2.17 22.44
N ARG A 19 5.53 1.57 22.34
CA ARG A 19 6.13 1.15 21.06
C ARG A 19 5.33 0.03 20.41
N LEU A 20 5.03 -1.03 21.16
CA LEU A 20 4.23 -2.17 20.69
C LEU A 20 2.81 -1.76 20.30
N SER A 21 2.17 -0.85 21.03
CA SER A 21 0.81 -0.38 20.73
C SER A 21 0.74 0.43 19.44
N LYS A 22 1.75 1.25 19.12
CA LYS A 22 1.81 2.03 17.87
C LYS A 22 2.19 1.19 16.66
N ILE A 23 3.09 0.20 16.82
CA ILE A 23 3.35 -0.85 15.82
C ILE A 23 2.04 -1.60 15.51
N ASN A 24 1.16 -1.73 16.49
CA ASN A 24 -0.11 -2.41 16.36
C ASN A 24 -1.13 -1.64 15.51
N VAL A 25 -1.27 -0.31 15.66
CA VAL A 25 -2.41 0.41 15.04
C VAL A 25 -2.40 0.34 13.51
N LEU A 26 -1.31 0.69 12.82
CA LEU A 26 -1.29 0.66 11.34
C LEU A 26 -1.36 -0.77 10.79
N ASN A 27 -0.65 -1.71 11.41
CA ASN A 27 -0.68 -3.13 11.00
C ASN A 27 -2.04 -3.79 11.29
N THR A 28 -2.74 -3.34 12.34
CA THR A 28 -4.11 -3.81 12.67
C THR A 28 -5.14 -3.17 11.76
N ALA A 29 -4.98 -1.88 11.44
CA ALA A 29 -5.89 -1.17 10.54
C ALA A 29 -5.77 -1.64 9.08
N PHE A 30 -4.57 -2.02 8.65
CA PHE A 30 -4.29 -2.51 7.29
C PHE A 30 -3.53 -3.83 7.34
N HIS A 31 -4.26 -4.90 7.63
CA HIS A 31 -3.70 -6.24 7.69
C HIS A 31 -3.42 -6.78 6.29
N ILE A 32 -2.16 -6.68 5.87
CA ILE A 32 -1.69 -7.19 4.58
C ILE A 32 -1.12 -8.60 4.73
N TRP A 33 -1.71 -9.55 4.01
CA TRP A 33 -1.31 -10.96 4.04
C TRP A 33 -1.21 -11.60 2.66
N LYS A 34 -0.82 -12.88 2.63
CA LYS A 34 -0.74 -13.69 1.42
C LYS A 34 -1.69 -14.88 1.56
N GLN A 35 -2.57 -15.07 0.59
CA GLN A 35 -3.46 -16.23 0.52
C GLN A 35 -3.22 -16.97 -0.80
N GLY A 36 -2.36 -17.99 -0.76
CA GLY A 36 -1.90 -18.69 -1.96
C GLY A 36 -1.25 -17.73 -2.96
N SER A 37 -1.81 -17.68 -4.17
CA SER A 37 -1.34 -16.80 -5.25
C SER A 37 -1.78 -15.34 -5.08
N PHE A 38 -2.78 -15.04 -4.25
CA PHE A 38 -3.28 -13.70 -4.02
C PHE A 38 -2.51 -12.96 -2.91
N GLY A 39 -2.42 -11.64 -3.03
CA GLY A 39 -2.22 -10.75 -1.90
C GLY A 39 -3.59 -10.32 -1.34
N THR A 40 -3.68 -10.15 -0.02
CA THR A 40 -4.91 -9.69 0.63
C THR A 40 -4.64 -8.47 1.51
N ILE A 41 -5.65 -7.61 1.63
CA ILE A 41 -5.67 -6.48 2.57
C ILE A 41 -7.00 -6.50 3.32
N ASN A 42 -6.93 -6.56 4.66
CA ASN A 42 -8.10 -6.68 5.54
C ASN A 42 -9.04 -7.84 5.13
N GLY A 43 -8.46 -8.93 4.63
CA GLY A 43 -9.18 -10.13 4.18
C GLY A 43 -9.65 -10.08 2.72
N PHE A 44 -9.64 -8.94 2.04
CA PHE A 44 -10.04 -8.82 0.64
C PHE A 44 -8.90 -9.20 -0.30
N ARG A 45 -9.16 -10.08 -1.26
CA ARG A 45 -8.21 -10.49 -2.31
C ARG A 45 -8.10 -9.44 -3.40
N LEU A 46 -6.86 -9.08 -3.73
CA LEU A 46 -6.55 -8.17 -4.82
C LEU A 46 -5.93 -8.97 -5.97
N GLY A 47 -6.77 -9.39 -6.92
CA GLY A 47 -6.37 -10.21 -8.06
C GLY A 47 -7.52 -11.02 -8.64
N GLN A 48 -7.29 -11.62 -9.81
CA GLN A 48 -8.17 -12.59 -10.47
C GLN A 48 -7.32 -13.80 -10.93
N LEU A 49 -7.86 -15.01 -10.85
CA LEU A 49 -7.23 -16.20 -11.44
C LEU A 49 -8.26 -17.00 -12.25
N PRO A 50 -7.88 -17.66 -13.36
CA PRO A 50 -8.85 -18.36 -14.20
C PRO A 50 -9.64 -19.44 -13.45
N HIS A 51 -8.99 -20.14 -12.52
CA HIS A 51 -9.59 -21.20 -11.71
C HIS A 51 -10.13 -20.71 -10.35
N SER A 52 -9.96 -19.44 -10.01
CA SER A 52 -10.45 -18.84 -8.76
C SER A 52 -10.87 -17.41 -9.03
N GLN A 53 -12.09 -17.26 -9.53
CA GLN A 53 -12.68 -15.97 -9.83
C GLN A 53 -13.01 -15.25 -8.52
N VAL A 54 -12.55 -14.01 -8.39
CA VAL A 54 -12.86 -13.13 -7.26
C VAL A 54 -13.96 -12.17 -7.71
N GLU A 55 -14.91 -11.89 -6.81
CA GLU A 55 -15.98 -10.93 -7.10
C GLU A 55 -15.41 -9.51 -7.19
N TRP A 56 -15.89 -8.72 -8.14
CA TRP A 56 -15.41 -7.35 -8.31
C TRP A 56 -15.67 -6.45 -7.11
N SER A 57 -16.74 -6.72 -6.36
CA SER A 57 -17.01 -6.02 -5.10
C SER A 57 -15.85 -6.18 -4.10
N GLU A 58 -15.23 -7.36 -4.05
CA GLU A 58 -14.07 -7.66 -3.21
C GLU A 58 -12.81 -6.97 -3.72
N ILE A 59 -12.55 -7.01 -5.03
CA ILE A 59 -11.41 -6.31 -5.66
C ILE A 59 -11.52 -4.79 -5.44
N ASN A 60 -12.71 -4.23 -5.64
CA ASN A 60 -12.99 -2.81 -5.43
C ASN A 60 -12.82 -2.42 -3.97
N ALA A 61 -13.26 -3.26 -3.02
CA ALA A 61 -13.03 -3.05 -1.60
C ALA A 61 -11.53 -3.07 -1.27
N ALA A 62 -10.76 -4.01 -1.83
CA ALA A 62 -9.31 -4.08 -1.65
C ALA A 62 -8.61 -2.81 -2.17
N TRP A 63 -8.98 -2.32 -3.37
CA TRP A 63 -8.47 -1.04 -3.89
C TRP A 63 -8.85 0.14 -3.01
N GLY A 64 -10.06 0.16 -2.43
CA GLY A 64 -10.46 1.16 -1.45
C GLY A 64 -9.59 1.19 -0.20
N GLN A 65 -9.25 0.00 0.34
CA GLN A 65 -8.33 -0.12 1.48
C GLN A 65 -6.91 0.36 1.11
N VAL A 66 -6.45 0.00 -0.09
CA VAL A 66 -5.14 0.42 -0.62
C VAL A 66 -5.07 1.94 -0.83
N ALA A 67 -6.14 2.56 -1.33
CA ALA A 67 -6.25 4.01 -1.48
C ALA A 67 -6.21 4.74 -0.12
N LEU A 68 -6.92 4.22 0.88
CA LEU A 68 -6.86 4.77 2.23
C LEU A 68 -5.47 4.62 2.85
N LEU A 69 -4.83 3.46 2.64
CA LEU A 69 -3.51 3.17 3.17
C LEU A 69 -2.45 4.13 2.63
N ILE A 70 -2.36 4.35 1.31
CA ILE A 70 -1.34 5.23 0.75
C ILE A 70 -1.53 6.68 1.20
N ASN A 71 -2.77 7.16 1.34
CA ASN A 71 -3.04 8.49 1.91
C ASN A 71 -2.59 8.56 3.37
N THR A 72 -2.90 7.54 4.17
CA THR A 72 -2.45 7.48 5.57
C THR A 72 -0.93 7.49 5.67
N LEU A 73 -0.23 6.77 4.79
CA LEU A 73 1.23 6.76 4.72
C LEU A 73 1.79 8.11 4.26
N ALA A 74 1.17 8.75 3.27
CA ALA A 74 1.56 10.07 2.79
C ALA A 74 1.42 11.12 3.89
N ASP A 75 0.29 11.11 4.63
CA ASP A 75 0.06 11.99 5.78
C ASP A 75 1.10 11.74 6.90
N CYS A 76 1.41 10.47 7.18
CA CYS A 76 2.41 10.12 8.18
C CYS A 76 3.84 10.57 7.84
N LEU A 77 4.12 10.75 6.54
CA LEU A 77 5.43 11.15 6.01
C LEU A 77 5.43 12.59 5.49
N GLU A 78 4.31 13.30 5.62
CA GLU A 78 4.13 14.67 5.12
C GLU A 78 4.41 14.81 3.61
N ILE A 79 4.04 13.79 2.84
CA ILE A 79 4.21 13.75 1.37
C ILE A 79 2.99 14.37 0.71
N GLN A 80 3.23 15.31 -0.21
CA GLN A 80 2.23 15.81 -1.14
C GLN A 80 2.52 15.25 -2.53
N PHE A 81 1.59 14.44 -3.06
CA PHE A 81 1.75 13.89 -4.41
C PHE A 81 1.57 14.99 -5.47
N SER A 82 2.41 14.95 -6.50
CA SER A 82 2.27 15.76 -7.70
C SER A 82 1.43 15.06 -8.75
N LEU A 83 0.83 15.84 -9.66
CA LEU A 83 -0.05 15.42 -10.78
C LEU A 83 -1.38 14.79 -10.39
N TYR A 84 -1.43 14.05 -9.29
CA TYR A 84 -2.57 13.26 -8.88
C TYR A 84 -2.85 13.38 -7.39
N ARG A 85 -4.13 13.31 -7.02
CA ARG A 85 -4.62 13.17 -5.66
C ARG A 85 -5.46 11.91 -5.54
N ILE A 86 -5.21 11.10 -4.51
CA ILE A 86 -5.98 9.87 -4.25
C ILE A 86 -7.13 10.21 -3.31
N ILE A 87 -8.35 9.82 -3.67
CA ILE A 87 -9.57 10.09 -2.89
C ILE A 87 -10.18 8.75 -2.43
N PRO A 88 -10.06 8.40 -1.13
CA PRO A 88 -10.52 7.14 -0.60
C PRO A 88 -12.01 7.24 -0.24
N VAL A 89 -12.85 6.52 -0.97
CA VAL A 89 -14.31 6.51 -0.80
C VAL A 89 -14.83 5.06 -0.77
N GLY A 90 -14.20 4.24 0.08
CA GLY A 90 -14.50 2.80 0.17
C GLY A 90 -14.29 2.09 -1.17
N SER A 91 -15.23 1.24 -1.57
CA SER A 91 -15.16 0.47 -2.83
C SER A 91 -15.31 1.31 -4.10
N HIS A 92 -15.54 2.62 -3.99
CA HIS A 92 -15.64 3.54 -5.13
C HIS A 92 -14.52 4.60 -5.10
N SER A 93 -13.38 4.26 -4.50
CA SER A 93 -12.21 5.13 -4.45
C SER A 93 -11.69 5.45 -5.86
N PHE A 94 -11.05 6.61 -6.02
CA PHE A 94 -10.56 7.07 -7.31
C PHE A 94 -9.34 7.98 -7.16
N VAL A 95 -8.67 8.26 -8.29
CA VAL A 95 -7.56 9.19 -8.40
C VAL A 95 -8.01 10.38 -9.23
N GLN A 96 -7.80 11.59 -8.74
CA GLN A 96 -8.10 12.83 -9.44
C GLN A 96 -6.81 13.41 -10.04
N CYS A 97 -6.83 13.74 -11.33
CA CYS A 97 -5.77 14.52 -11.97
C CYS A 97 -5.86 15.98 -11.53
N LEU A 98 -4.77 16.53 -10.99
CA LEU A 98 -4.76 17.90 -10.44
C LEU A 98 -4.89 18.98 -11.52
N ASP A 99 -4.36 18.73 -12.72
CA ASP A 99 -4.36 19.73 -13.80
C ASP A 99 -5.72 19.81 -14.52
N THR A 100 -6.37 18.66 -14.70
CA THR A 100 -7.61 18.55 -15.50
C THR A 100 -8.87 18.36 -14.67
N GLY A 101 -8.73 18.00 -13.39
CA GLY A 101 -9.85 17.60 -12.52
C GLY A 101 -10.47 16.24 -12.87
N VAL A 102 -9.99 15.55 -13.89
CA VAL A 102 -10.53 14.26 -14.34
C VAL A 102 -10.36 13.21 -13.25
N GLU A 103 -11.45 12.49 -12.96
CA GLU A 103 -11.50 11.38 -12.02
C GLU A 103 -11.27 10.05 -12.74
N LEU A 104 -10.29 9.29 -12.25
CA LEU A 104 -9.89 7.97 -12.73
C LEU A 104 -10.25 6.94 -11.66
N PRO A 105 -11.23 6.06 -11.89
CA PRO A 105 -11.72 5.13 -10.88
C PRO A 105 -10.66 4.07 -10.53
N LEU A 106 -10.59 3.72 -9.24
CA LEU A 106 -9.89 2.53 -8.74
C LEU A 106 -10.87 1.39 -8.45
N PHE A 107 -11.96 1.35 -9.21
CA PHE A 107 -12.96 0.31 -9.16
C PHE A 107 -13.39 -0.06 -10.57
N GLY A 108 -13.78 -1.31 -10.73
CA GLY A 108 -14.26 -1.86 -11.97
C GLY A 108 -15.51 -2.71 -11.79
N SER A 109 -16.00 -3.25 -12.88
CA SER A 109 -17.08 -4.22 -12.87
C SER A 109 -16.97 -5.18 -14.06
N GLY A 110 -17.68 -6.31 -13.97
CA GLY A 110 -17.71 -7.31 -15.04
C GLY A 110 -16.73 -8.44 -14.79
N GLY A 111 -15.90 -8.79 -15.77
CA GLY A 111 -14.90 -9.85 -15.67
C GLY A 111 -13.55 -9.37 -16.20
N PHE A 112 -12.54 -10.22 -16.16
CA PHE A 112 -11.26 -9.92 -16.79
C PHE A 112 -11.43 -9.93 -18.32
N LYS A 113 -11.49 -8.75 -18.93
CA LYS A 113 -11.71 -8.61 -20.38
C LYS A 113 -10.37 -8.47 -21.12
N PRO A 114 -10.22 -8.98 -22.35
CA PRO A 114 -8.99 -8.85 -23.13
C PRO A 114 -8.52 -7.40 -23.34
N PHE A 115 -9.48 -6.47 -23.45
CA PHE A 115 -9.22 -5.03 -23.62
C PHE A 115 -9.16 -4.26 -22.30
N GLY A 116 -9.18 -4.97 -21.16
CA GLY A 116 -9.21 -4.37 -19.83
C GLY A 116 -10.43 -3.48 -19.59
N GLN A 117 -10.27 -2.55 -18.65
CA GLN A 117 -11.22 -1.48 -18.38
C GLN A 117 -10.42 -0.17 -18.45
N LYS A 118 -10.46 0.51 -19.61
CA LYS A 118 -9.56 1.65 -19.92
C LYS A 118 -9.39 2.65 -18.77
N LYS A 119 -10.50 3.15 -18.21
CA LYS A 119 -10.46 4.13 -17.11
C LYS A 119 -9.88 3.57 -15.81
N PHE A 120 -10.12 2.29 -15.53
CA PHE A 120 -9.58 1.61 -14.37
C PHE A 120 -8.07 1.35 -14.52
N ASP A 121 -7.62 0.92 -15.70
CA ASP A 121 -6.19 0.78 -16.01
C ASP A 121 -5.46 2.13 -15.91
N GLU A 122 -6.07 3.21 -16.43
CA GLU A 122 -5.56 4.58 -16.26
C GLU A 122 -5.51 5.00 -14.78
N GLY A 123 -6.54 4.66 -14.00
CA GLY A 123 -6.59 4.90 -12.55
C GLY A 123 -5.48 4.18 -11.79
N ILE A 124 -5.25 2.90 -12.09
CA ILE A 124 -4.16 2.12 -11.49
C ILE A 124 -2.81 2.75 -11.85
N CYS A 125 -2.59 3.17 -13.11
CA CYS A 125 -1.35 3.83 -13.49
C CYS A 125 -1.14 5.18 -12.78
N ALA A 126 -2.21 5.97 -12.61
CA ALA A 126 -2.13 7.22 -11.84
C ALA A 126 -1.83 6.97 -10.35
N PHE A 127 -2.43 5.93 -9.77
CA PHE A 127 -2.13 5.47 -8.42
C PHE A 127 -0.67 5.03 -8.27
N MET A 128 -0.15 4.27 -9.24
CA MET A 128 1.23 3.80 -9.26
C MET A 128 2.22 4.95 -9.36
N GLU A 129 1.90 6.03 -10.08
CA GLU A 129 2.73 7.25 -10.08
C GLU A 129 2.86 7.85 -8.67
N CYS A 130 1.76 7.89 -7.90
CA CYS A 130 1.81 8.33 -6.50
C CYS A 130 2.68 7.39 -5.66
N PHE A 131 2.55 6.07 -5.86
CA PHE A 131 3.43 5.10 -5.19
C PHE A 131 4.90 5.32 -5.56
N CYS A 132 5.23 5.61 -6.82
CA CYS A 132 6.60 5.90 -7.23
C CYS A 132 7.18 7.13 -6.51
N GLN A 133 6.36 8.14 -6.21
CA GLN A 133 6.77 9.29 -5.40
C GLN A 133 7.02 8.89 -3.94
N LEU A 134 6.13 8.09 -3.34
CA LEU A 134 6.32 7.50 -2.02
C LEU A 134 7.62 6.68 -1.95
N GLN A 135 7.87 5.85 -2.96
CA GLN A 135 9.07 5.03 -3.09
C GLN A 135 10.32 5.91 -3.08
N LYS A 136 10.37 6.96 -3.90
CA LYS A 136 11.49 7.90 -3.96
C LYS A 136 11.75 8.61 -2.62
N HIS A 137 10.70 8.90 -1.86
CA HIS A 137 10.81 9.56 -0.56
C HIS A 137 11.34 8.62 0.53
N ILE A 138 10.90 7.36 0.53
CA ILE A 138 11.24 6.38 1.57
C ILE A 138 12.61 5.73 1.34
N GLU A 139 12.98 5.47 0.07
CA GLU A 139 14.20 4.74 -0.23
C GLU A 139 15.47 5.53 0.13
N CYS A 140 16.38 4.85 0.81
CA CYS A 140 17.68 5.37 1.20
C CYS A 140 18.74 4.27 1.14
N ALA A 141 19.95 4.53 1.65
CA ALA A 141 21.03 3.52 1.64
C ALA A 141 20.68 2.27 2.47
N GLN A 142 19.89 2.42 3.53
CA GLN A 142 19.55 1.36 4.49
C GLN A 142 18.20 0.69 4.20
N PHE A 143 17.36 1.28 3.35
CA PHE A 143 16.01 0.76 3.08
C PHE A 143 15.69 0.84 1.60
N ARG A 144 15.30 -0.29 1.01
CA ARG A 144 14.74 -0.39 -0.33
C ARG A 144 13.53 -1.30 -0.35
N PHE A 145 12.59 -1.00 -1.24
CA PHE A 145 11.46 -1.88 -1.47
C PHE A 145 11.91 -3.19 -2.13
N PRO A 146 11.28 -4.33 -1.80
CA PRO A 146 11.61 -5.61 -2.40
C PRO A 146 11.24 -5.70 -3.88
N HIS A 147 10.24 -4.94 -4.32
CA HIS A 147 9.83 -4.87 -5.72
C HIS A 147 9.95 -3.43 -6.22
N ARG A 148 10.59 -3.22 -7.37
CA ARG A 148 10.75 -1.88 -7.92
C ARG A 148 9.48 -1.46 -8.65
N MET A 149 8.94 -0.31 -8.28
CA MET A 149 7.68 0.20 -8.83
C MET A 149 7.93 1.24 -9.91
N TYR A 150 7.21 1.10 -11.02
CA TYR A 150 7.11 2.06 -12.11
C TYR A 150 5.64 2.36 -12.40
N ARG A 151 5.38 3.41 -13.19
CA ARG A 151 4.00 3.86 -13.49
C ARG A 151 3.11 2.76 -14.08
N GLU A 152 3.66 1.91 -14.95
CA GLU A 152 2.88 0.92 -15.71
C GLU A 152 3.18 -0.54 -15.35
N TYR A 153 4.23 -0.79 -14.56
CA TYR A 153 4.66 -2.14 -14.23
C TYR A 153 5.43 -2.20 -12.92
N ILE A 154 5.58 -3.43 -12.41
CA ILE A 154 6.33 -3.76 -11.22
C ILE A 154 7.40 -4.76 -11.59
N GLU A 155 8.64 -4.51 -11.16
CA GLU A 155 9.75 -5.43 -11.37
C GLU A 155 9.90 -6.37 -10.16
N ASP A 156 9.87 -7.67 -10.43
CA ASP A 156 10.14 -8.73 -9.45
C ASP A 156 11.05 -9.79 -10.09
N ASN A 157 12.21 -10.05 -9.48
CA ASN A 157 13.21 -11.01 -9.97
C ASN A 157 13.61 -10.80 -11.45
N LYS A 158 13.87 -9.55 -11.84
CA LYS A 158 14.22 -9.15 -13.23
C LYS A 158 13.12 -9.40 -14.26
N MET A 159 11.88 -9.64 -13.82
CA MET A 159 10.71 -9.73 -14.69
C MET A 159 9.77 -8.57 -14.44
N GLU A 160 9.16 -8.07 -15.51
CA GLU A 160 8.20 -6.96 -15.47
C GLU A 160 6.77 -7.49 -15.48
N TYR A 161 5.97 -7.05 -14.52
CA TYR A 161 4.55 -7.38 -14.41
C TYR A 161 3.73 -6.11 -14.59
N SER A 162 2.98 -6.04 -15.70
CA SER A 162 2.07 -4.93 -15.98
C SER A 162 0.99 -4.83 -14.90
N VAL A 163 0.71 -3.59 -14.49
CA VAL A 163 -0.40 -3.28 -13.56
C VAL A 163 -1.73 -3.10 -14.27
N LYS A 164 -1.70 -2.95 -15.61
CA LYS A 164 -2.88 -2.84 -16.47
C LYS A 164 -3.48 -4.23 -16.70
N MET A 165 -4.80 -4.31 -16.82
CA MET A 165 -5.49 -5.52 -17.22
C MET A 165 -5.45 -5.73 -18.74
N GLN A 166 -5.45 -4.65 -19.50
CA GLN A 166 -5.40 -4.69 -20.96
C GLN A 166 -4.21 -5.51 -21.47
N PHE A 167 -4.48 -6.46 -22.38
CA PHE A 167 -3.49 -7.36 -22.97
C PHE A 167 -2.60 -8.09 -21.94
N ASN A 168 -3.16 -8.37 -20.76
CA ASN A 168 -2.46 -9.03 -19.67
C ASN A 168 -3.12 -10.38 -19.32
N ALA A 169 -2.39 -11.25 -18.66
CA ALA A 169 -2.94 -12.49 -18.11
C ALA A 169 -3.38 -12.25 -16.67
N GLU A 170 -4.47 -12.91 -16.27
CA GLU A 170 -5.03 -12.85 -14.91
C GLU A 170 -3.96 -13.14 -13.84
N GLU A 171 -3.14 -14.18 -14.04
CA GLU A 171 -2.07 -14.58 -13.13
C GLU A 171 -0.97 -13.52 -13.02
N ARG A 172 -0.60 -12.89 -14.14
CA ARG A 172 0.44 -11.85 -14.17
C ARG A 172 -0.05 -10.58 -13.48
N TRP A 173 -1.30 -10.18 -13.73
CA TRP A 173 -1.92 -9.06 -13.05
C TRP A 173 -2.03 -9.31 -11.53
N THR A 174 -2.50 -10.49 -11.13
CA THR A 174 -2.56 -10.90 -9.72
C THR A 174 -1.19 -10.90 -9.05
N LYS A 175 -0.15 -11.34 -9.77
CA LYS A 175 1.23 -11.27 -9.28
C LYS A 175 1.68 -9.82 -9.07
N ALA A 176 1.37 -8.90 -10.00
CA ALA A 176 1.63 -7.48 -9.82
C ALA A 176 0.93 -6.92 -8.57
N MET A 177 -0.37 -7.20 -8.42
CA MET A 177 -1.16 -6.76 -7.26
C MET A 177 -0.60 -7.29 -5.93
N LYS A 178 -0.15 -8.54 -5.91
CA LYS A 178 0.53 -9.12 -4.74
C LYS A 178 1.85 -8.42 -4.43
N CYS A 179 2.67 -8.10 -5.44
CA CYS A 179 3.91 -7.35 -5.26
C CYS A 179 3.65 -5.92 -4.74
N LEU A 180 2.61 -5.25 -5.24
CA LEU A 180 2.15 -3.95 -4.73
C LEU A 180 1.83 -4.02 -3.23
N LEU A 181 1.03 -5.01 -2.80
CA LEU A 181 0.68 -5.19 -1.39
C LEU A 181 1.89 -5.53 -0.52
N ILE A 182 2.82 -6.34 -1.02
CA ILE A 182 4.08 -6.62 -0.31
C ILE A 182 4.83 -5.30 -0.07
N ASN A 183 4.98 -4.45 -1.10
CA ASN A 183 5.62 -3.15 -0.94
C ASN A 183 4.90 -2.27 0.09
N PHE A 184 3.57 -2.25 0.10
CA PHE A 184 2.82 -1.53 1.14
C PHE A 184 3.11 -2.04 2.55
N ARG A 185 3.21 -3.35 2.76
CA ARG A 185 3.62 -3.91 4.05
C ARG A 185 5.02 -3.42 4.47
N TRP A 186 5.94 -3.28 3.52
CA TRP A 186 7.27 -2.71 3.78
C TRP A 186 7.20 -1.21 4.10
N ALA A 187 6.35 -0.45 3.41
CA ALA A 187 6.13 0.97 3.70
C ALA A 187 5.55 1.17 5.12
N ILE A 188 4.57 0.36 5.53
CA ILE A 188 4.04 0.38 6.90
C ILE A 188 5.15 0.12 7.90
N SER A 189 5.94 -0.94 7.70
CA SER A 189 7.10 -1.24 8.55
C SER A 189 8.05 -0.05 8.63
N TYR A 190 8.40 0.58 7.51
CA TYR A 190 9.27 1.75 7.50
C TYR A 190 8.72 2.90 8.35
N VAL A 191 7.47 3.30 8.14
CA VAL A 191 6.84 4.42 8.89
C VAL A 191 6.78 4.13 10.38
N VAL A 192 6.46 2.88 10.75
CA VAL A 192 6.40 2.45 12.14
C VAL A 192 7.78 2.53 12.80
N HIS A 193 8.83 2.05 12.14
CA HIS A 193 10.19 2.11 12.68
C HIS A 193 10.74 3.54 12.71
N SER A 194 10.47 4.36 11.70
CA SER A 194 10.96 5.75 11.63
C SER A 194 10.33 6.64 12.69
N LYS A 195 9.04 6.46 13.01
CA LYS A 195 8.37 7.17 14.12
C LYS A 195 8.93 6.77 15.48
N ILE A 196 9.32 5.51 15.68
CA ILE A 196 9.96 5.05 16.92
C ILE A 196 11.29 5.78 17.12
N LEU A 197 12.15 5.80 16.09
CA LEU A 197 13.46 6.46 16.16
C LEU A 197 13.35 7.97 16.43
N ARG A 198 12.38 8.66 15.81
CA ARG A 198 12.11 10.09 16.08
C ARG A 198 11.68 10.34 17.53
N THR A 199 10.93 9.42 18.12
CA THR A 199 10.50 9.54 19.51
C THR A 199 11.69 9.38 20.46
N GLU A 200 12.57 8.41 20.22
CA GLU A 200 13.78 8.17 21.04
C GLU A 200 14.76 9.35 21.01
N ALA A 201 14.92 10.01 19.85
CA ALA A 201 15.78 11.19 19.69
C ALA A 201 15.27 12.46 20.40
N VAL A 202 13.96 12.55 20.70
CA VAL A 202 13.37 13.69 21.43
C VAL A 202 13.50 13.51 22.95
N PHE A 203 13.73 12.28 23.42
CA PHE A 203 13.89 11.94 24.84
C PHE A 203 15.36 11.67 25.24
N SER A 204 16.31 11.92 24.32
CA SER A 204 17.76 11.85 24.56
C SER A 204 18.34 13.27 24.62
#